data_AF-A0A4Y2VLM3-F1
#
_entry.id   AF-A0A4Y2VLM3-F1
#
_cell.length_a   1.000
_cell.length_b   1.000
_cell.length_c   1.000
_cell.angle_alpha   90.00
_cell.angle_beta   90.00
_cell.angle_gamma   90.00
#
_symmetry.space_group_name_H-M   'P 1'
#
loop_
_entity.id
_entity.type
_entity.pdbx_description
1 polymer ?
#
loop_
_entity_poly.entity_id
_entity_poly.type
_entity_poly.pdbx_seq_one_letter_code
_entity_poly.pdbx_strand_id
1 'polypeptide(L)'
;MIYTALIRPVLEYGYQVYQVASQTNLNKLERVQLSAARIITGLRSCCPKAIVLYEVDLQPLSMRIRTNSAKYIAKLQSLGSFNRTLKFILQWTSNQRLKKDSPVGVMWKRGLLDFNIEPCIPFSCLTPNTSLDRVSFNDQLLSSAPKHTQHPEMTRQLSLELINNIPSQALVLYTDGSKSD
;
A
#
# COMPACT_ATOMS: atom_id res chain seq x y z
N MET A 1 18.87 5.94 7.95
CA MET A 1 18.85 7.42 8.10
C MET A 1 17.41 7.93 8.11
N ILE A 2 17.14 9.03 8.81
CA ILE A 2 15.80 9.65 8.92
C ILE A 2 15.11 9.85 7.56
N TYR A 3 15.87 10.26 6.53
CA TYR A 3 15.34 10.42 5.17
C TYR A 3 14.75 9.12 4.59
N THR A 4 15.44 7.99 4.73
CA THR A 4 15.00 6.72 4.12
C THR A 4 13.76 6.15 4.78
N ALA A 5 13.60 6.39 6.09
CA ALA A 5 12.50 5.86 6.89
C ALA A 5 11.24 6.73 6.82
N LEU A 6 11.37 8.07 6.82
CA LEU A 6 10.22 8.98 6.96
C LEU A 6 9.90 9.75 5.69
N ILE A 7 10.92 10.33 5.03
CA ILE A 7 10.70 11.26 3.91
C ILE A 7 10.51 10.50 2.60
N ARG A 8 11.39 9.52 2.34
CA ARG A 8 11.40 8.75 1.09
C ARG A 8 10.08 8.02 0.82
N PRO A 9 9.43 7.33 1.78
CA PRO A 9 8.15 6.67 1.52
C PRO A 9 7.06 7.65 1.09
N VAL A 10 7.02 8.86 1.69
CA VAL A 10 6.06 9.91 1.34
C VAL A 10 6.30 10.45 -0.06
N LEU A 11 7.57 10.72 -0.42
CA LEU A 11 7.93 11.21 -1.75
C LEU A 11 7.70 10.17 -2.85
N GLU A 12 7.80 8.88 -2.53
CA GLU A 12 7.68 7.79 -3.51
C GLU A 12 6.28 7.19 -3.55
N TYR A 13 5.40 7.46 -2.58
CA TYR A 13 4.09 6.80 -2.45
C TYR A 13 3.30 6.71 -3.77
N GLY A 14 3.28 7.80 -4.54
CA GLY A 14 2.56 7.90 -5.82
C GLY A 14 3.36 7.51 -7.07
N TYR A 15 4.44 6.72 -6.95
CA TYR A 15 5.34 6.41 -8.08
C TYR A 15 4.62 5.81 -9.30
N GLN A 16 3.49 5.13 -9.10
CA GLN A 16 2.65 4.57 -10.18
C GLN A 16 2.04 5.67 -11.05
N VAL A 17 1.71 6.83 -10.46
CA VAL A 17 1.02 7.94 -11.13
C VAL A 17 2.01 9.02 -11.58
N TYR A 18 3.09 9.22 -10.83
CA TYR A 18 4.08 10.27 -11.10
C TYR A 18 4.76 10.15 -12.47
N GLN A 19 4.75 8.96 -13.09
CA GLN A 19 5.27 8.78 -14.45
C GLN A 19 4.58 9.67 -15.49
N VAL A 20 3.34 10.10 -15.24
CA VAL A 20 2.57 10.98 -16.12
C VAL A 20 2.74 12.47 -15.75
N ALA A 21 3.35 12.78 -14.60
CA ALA A 21 3.52 14.15 -14.17
C ALA A 21 4.44 14.94 -15.13
N SER A 22 4.26 16.26 -15.20
CA SER A 22 5.18 17.11 -15.95
C SER A 22 6.55 17.13 -15.27
N GLN A 23 7.61 17.32 -16.05
CA GLN A 23 8.97 17.43 -15.52
C GLN A 23 9.10 18.57 -14.49
N THR A 24 8.37 19.67 -14.68
CA THR A 24 8.33 20.79 -13.73
C THR A 24 7.83 20.38 -12.35
N ASN A 25 6.82 19.51 -12.27
CA ASN A 25 6.31 19.01 -10.99
C ASN A 25 7.23 17.95 -10.38
N LEU A 26 7.83 17.08 -11.19
CA LEU A 26 8.85 16.14 -10.72
C LEU A 26 10.07 16.85 -10.13
N ASN A 27 10.50 17.95 -10.76
CA ASN A 27 11.59 18.78 -10.26
C ASN A 27 11.26 19.41 -8.88
N LYS A 28 9.98 19.67 -8.56
CA LYS A 28 9.58 20.14 -7.22
C LYS A 28 9.83 19.06 -6.17
N LEU A 29 9.46 17.81 -6.45
CA LEU A 29 9.73 16.68 -5.55
C LEU A 29 11.24 16.46 -5.36
N GLU A 30 12.01 16.57 -6.43
CA GLU A 30 13.47 16.43 -6.37
C GLU A 30 14.13 17.55 -5.55
N ARG A 31 13.59 18.78 -5.60
CA ARG A 31 14.02 19.86 -4.71
C ARG A 31 13.79 19.54 -3.23
N VAL A 32 12.70 18.85 -2.87
CA VAL A 32 12.44 18.41 -1.49
C VAL A 32 13.47 17.38 -1.06
N GLN A 33 13.77 16.38 -1.90
CA GLN A 33 14.84 15.41 -1.63
C GLN A 33 16.20 16.10 -1.42
N LEU A 34 16.58 17.03 -2.30
CA LEU A 34 17.85 17.76 -2.18
C LEU A 34 17.90 18.66 -0.94
N SER A 35 16.77 19.28 -0.58
CA SER A 35 16.68 20.09 0.65
C SER A 35 16.91 19.22 1.88
N ALA A 36 16.22 18.08 1.98
CA ALA A 36 16.40 17.12 3.08
C ALA A 36 17.83 16.59 3.14
N ALA A 37 18.42 16.23 1.99
CA ALA A 37 19.80 15.79 1.89
C ALA A 37 20.80 16.83 2.41
N ARG A 38 20.63 18.11 2.05
CA ARG A 38 21.47 19.20 2.54
C ARG A 38 21.34 19.44 4.04
N ILE A 39 20.12 19.37 4.58
CA ILE A 39 19.89 19.52 6.02
C ILE A 39 20.62 18.40 6.79
N ILE A 40 20.54 17.15 6.30
CA ILE A 40 21.18 16.00 6.93
C ILE A 40 22.70 16.08 6.88
N THR A 41 23.26 16.53 5.75
CA THR A 41 24.73 16.59 5.52
C THR A 41 25.36 17.91 5.98
N GLY A 42 24.58 18.94 6.29
CA GLY A 42 25.08 20.29 6.57
C GLY A 42 25.65 21.01 5.35
N LEU A 43 25.43 20.50 4.13
CA LEU A 43 25.95 21.10 2.90
C LEU A 43 25.25 22.43 2.57
N ARG A 44 26.01 23.37 1.99
CA ARG A 44 25.48 24.69 1.59
C ARG A 44 24.41 24.56 0.50
N SER A 45 23.49 25.53 0.47
CA SER A 45 22.41 25.59 -0.54
C SER A 45 22.94 25.67 -1.98
N CYS A 46 24.11 26.27 -2.17
CA CYS A 46 24.80 26.38 -3.47
C CYS A 46 25.46 25.07 -3.93
N CYS A 47 25.57 24.05 -3.07
CA CYS A 47 26.23 22.79 -3.44
C CYS A 47 25.50 22.14 -4.64
N PRO A 48 26.23 21.75 -5.69
CA PRO A 48 25.68 21.04 -6.84
C PRO A 48 24.91 19.78 -6.44
N LYS A 49 23.79 19.52 -7.12
CA LYS A 49 22.91 18.37 -6.83
C LYS A 49 23.64 17.03 -6.86
N ALA A 50 24.60 16.86 -7.78
CA ALA A 50 25.32 15.61 -7.95
C ALA A 50 26.19 15.29 -6.73
N ILE A 51 26.87 16.30 -6.18
CA ILE A 51 27.70 16.17 -4.97
C ILE A 51 26.81 15.85 -3.77
N VAL A 52 25.70 16.58 -3.61
CA VAL A 52 24.74 16.34 -2.52
C VAL A 52 24.23 14.90 -2.57
N LEU A 53 23.84 14.40 -3.75
CA LEU A 53 23.33 13.04 -3.92
C LEU A 53 24.42 11.97 -3.66
N TYR A 54 25.66 12.22 -4.10
CA TYR A 54 26.80 11.35 -3.86
C TYR A 54 27.10 11.21 -2.36
N GLU A 55 27.12 12.34 -1.63
CA GLU A 55 27.45 12.36 -0.20
C GLU A 55 26.50 11.54 0.67
N VAL A 56 25.20 11.53 0.33
CA VAL A 56 24.18 10.77 1.07
C VAL A 56 23.85 9.42 0.45
N ASP A 57 24.60 8.99 -0.57
CA ASP A 57 24.37 7.76 -1.34
C ASP A 57 22.91 7.64 -1.83
N LEU A 58 22.41 8.72 -2.44
CA LEU A 58 21.05 8.82 -2.95
C LEU A 58 21.02 8.90 -4.47
N GLN A 59 20.14 8.10 -5.07
CA GLN A 59 19.81 8.23 -6.48
C GLN A 59 18.84 9.40 -6.74
N PRO A 60 18.86 10.02 -7.94
CA PRO A 60 17.84 10.96 -8.37
C PRO A 60 16.43 10.38 -8.22
N LEU A 61 15.47 11.20 -7.77
CA LEU A 61 14.12 10.73 -7.46
C LEU A 61 13.41 10.18 -8.72
N SER A 62 13.65 10.79 -9.86
CA SER A 62 13.12 10.35 -11.16
C SER A 62 13.54 8.92 -11.53
N MET A 63 14.80 8.57 -11.26
CA MET A 63 15.34 7.23 -11.50
C MET A 63 14.73 6.21 -10.55
N ARG A 64 14.52 6.60 -9.28
CA ARG A 64 13.87 5.76 -8.27
C ARG A 64 12.41 5.49 -8.60
N ILE A 65 11.64 6.51 -9.00
CA ILE A 65 10.24 6.36 -9.46
C ILE A 65 10.18 5.35 -10.61
N ARG A 66 11.05 5.48 -11.63
CA ARG A 66 11.09 4.54 -12.75
C ARG A 66 11.38 3.11 -12.29
N THR A 67 12.37 2.94 -11.41
CA THR A 67 12.77 1.64 -10.87
C THR A 67 11.65 0.99 -10.05
N ASN A 68 10.98 1.76 -9.20
CA ASN A 68 9.88 1.27 -8.37
C ASN A 68 8.66 0.90 -9.23
N SER A 69 8.35 1.66 -10.28
CA SER A 69 7.30 1.29 -11.22
C SER A 69 7.62 -0.01 -11.97
N ALA A 70 8.87 -0.19 -12.39
CA ALA A 70 9.30 -1.43 -13.03
C ALA A 70 9.16 -2.62 -12.08
N LYS A 71 9.67 -2.50 -10.83
CA LYS A 71 9.52 -3.52 -9.78
C LYS A 71 8.06 -3.85 -9.48
N TYR A 72 7.21 -2.83 -9.44
CA TYR A 72 5.79 -2.99 -9.20
C TYR A 72 5.11 -3.80 -10.31
N ILE A 73 5.36 -3.46 -11.56
CA ILE A 73 4.82 -4.22 -12.70
C ILE A 73 5.37 -5.62 -12.72
N ALA A 74 6.67 -5.77 -12.45
CA ALA A 74 7.29 -7.06 -12.39
C ALA A 74 6.61 -7.98 -11.35
N LYS A 75 6.32 -7.43 -10.17
CA LYS A 75 5.56 -8.11 -9.13
C LYS A 75 4.12 -8.41 -9.57
N LEU A 76 3.45 -7.50 -10.28
CA LEU A 76 2.11 -7.78 -10.78
C LEU A 76 2.12 -8.93 -11.78
N GLN A 77 3.08 -8.94 -12.71
CA GLN A 77 3.25 -10.00 -13.71
C GLN A 77 3.55 -11.35 -13.06
N SER A 78 4.41 -11.38 -12.03
CA SER A 78 4.70 -12.62 -11.30
C SER A 78 3.48 -13.21 -10.59
N LEU A 79 2.50 -12.38 -10.20
CA LEU A 79 1.24 -12.83 -9.57
C LEU A 79 0.24 -13.42 -10.58
N GLY A 80 0.46 -13.22 -11.89
CA GLY A 80 -0.42 -13.74 -12.93
C GLY A 80 -1.87 -13.27 -12.84
N SER A 81 -2.79 -14.11 -13.32
CA SER A 81 -4.23 -13.81 -13.44
C SER A 81 -4.97 -13.68 -12.11
N PHE A 82 -4.35 -14.05 -10.98
CA PHE A 82 -4.92 -13.88 -9.64
C PHE A 82 -5.04 -12.39 -9.27
N ASN A 83 -4.23 -11.52 -9.87
CA ASN A 83 -4.25 -10.10 -9.58
C ASN A 83 -5.22 -9.33 -10.51
N ARG A 84 -6.27 -8.74 -9.93
CA ARG A 84 -7.26 -7.92 -10.67
C ARG A 84 -6.63 -6.73 -11.40
N THR A 85 -5.62 -6.10 -10.81
CA THR A 85 -4.92 -4.96 -11.41
C THR A 85 -4.12 -5.38 -12.63
N LEU A 86 -3.43 -6.53 -12.59
CA LEU A 86 -2.76 -7.05 -13.77
C LEU A 86 -3.77 -7.35 -14.89
N LYS A 87 -4.88 -8.01 -14.56
CA LYS A 87 -5.95 -8.28 -15.54
C LYS A 87 -6.46 -6.99 -16.20
N PHE A 88 -6.66 -5.93 -15.42
CA PHE A 88 -7.03 -4.62 -15.94
C PHE A 88 -5.96 -4.02 -16.85
N ILE A 89 -4.68 -4.10 -16.48
CA ILE A 89 -3.55 -3.58 -17.27
C ILE A 89 -3.44 -4.32 -18.61
N LEU A 90 -3.58 -5.64 -18.62
CA LEU A 90 -3.52 -6.45 -19.85
C LEU A 90 -4.70 -6.19 -20.79
N GLN A 91 -5.88 -5.90 -20.24
CA GLN A 91 -7.09 -5.56 -21.00
C GLN A 91 -7.18 -4.06 -21.33
N TRP A 92 -6.21 -3.26 -20.91
CA TRP A 92 -6.25 -1.82 -21.09
C TRP A 92 -6.16 -1.44 -22.56
N THR A 93 -7.05 -0.56 -23.01
CA THR A 93 -7.04 0.02 -24.34
C THR A 93 -7.03 1.54 -24.26
N SER A 94 -6.40 2.18 -25.24
CA SER A 94 -6.25 3.63 -25.29
C SER A 94 -7.54 4.32 -25.74
N ASN A 95 -8.53 4.41 -24.85
CA ASN A 95 -9.77 5.15 -25.07
C ASN A 95 -9.75 6.49 -24.33
N GLN A 96 -8.73 7.31 -24.57
CA GLN A 96 -8.56 8.56 -23.84
C GLN A 96 -9.16 9.76 -24.57
N ARG A 97 -10.13 10.44 -23.92
CA ARG A 97 -10.62 11.77 -24.34
C ARG A 97 -9.57 12.87 -24.12
N LEU A 98 -8.72 12.71 -23.11
CA LEU A 98 -7.66 13.66 -22.78
C LEU A 98 -6.43 13.40 -23.64
N LYS A 99 -5.75 14.48 -24.08
CA LYS A 99 -4.49 14.39 -24.84
C LYS A 99 -3.33 13.77 -24.05
N LYS A 100 -3.48 13.66 -22.73
CA LYS A 100 -2.42 13.20 -21.83
C LYS A 100 -2.54 11.71 -21.60
N ASP A 101 -1.41 11.01 -21.76
CA ASP A 101 -1.34 9.56 -21.58
C ASP A 101 -1.81 9.12 -20.20
N SER A 102 -2.43 7.94 -20.10
CA SER A 102 -2.71 7.30 -18.82
C SER A 102 -1.41 6.79 -18.19
N PRO A 103 -1.38 6.52 -16.88
CA PRO A 103 -0.24 5.84 -16.26
C PRO A 103 0.12 4.54 -16.97
N VAL A 104 -0.88 3.72 -17.31
CA VAL A 104 -0.69 2.46 -18.05
C VAL A 104 -0.14 2.71 -19.46
N GLY A 105 -0.64 3.74 -20.16
CA GLY A 105 -0.17 4.11 -21.49
C GLY A 105 1.28 4.58 -21.49
N VAL A 106 1.69 5.37 -20.51
CA VAL A 106 3.11 5.76 -20.33
C VAL A 106 3.98 4.52 -20.06
N MET A 107 3.49 3.56 -19.28
CA MET A 107 4.23 2.34 -18.96
C MET A 107 4.40 1.45 -20.19
N TRP A 108 3.37 1.34 -21.03
CA TRP A 108 3.43 0.65 -22.33
C TRP A 108 4.47 1.31 -23.25
N LYS A 109 4.40 2.64 -23.43
CA LYS A 109 5.36 3.39 -24.28
C LYS A 109 6.81 3.29 -23.80
N ARG A 110 7.02 2.99 -22.51
CA ARG A 110 8.35 2.83 -21.90
C ARG A 110 8.84 1.39 -21.89
N GLY A 111 8.09 0.44 -22.47
CA GLY A 111 8.46 -0.97 -22.51
C GLY A 111 8.52 -1.64 -21.14
N LEU A 112 7.78 -1.11 -20.14
CA LEU A 112 7.80 -1.67 -18.78
C LEU A 112 6.96 -2.94 -18.63
N LEU A 113 6.30 -3.39 -19.70
CA LEU A 113 5.42 -4.57 -19.70
C LEU A 113 6.06 -5.79 -20.39
N ASP A 114 7.23 -5.63 -21.00
CA ASP A 114 7.87 -6.68 -21.82
C ASP A 114 8.85 -7.55 -21.03
N PHE A 115 8.75 -7.58 -19.71
CA PHE A 115 9.64 -8.40 -18.88
C PHE A 115 9.21 -9.87 -18.92
N ASN A 116 10.16 -10.76 -19.24
CA ASN A 116 10.01 -12.20 -19.01
C ASN A 116 10.21 -12.48 -17.51
N ILE A 117 9.11 -12.71 -16.80
CA ILE A 117 9.12 -12.86 -15.33
C ILE A 117 8.63 -14.23 -14.95
N GLU A 118 9.41 -14.88 -14.09
CA GLU A 118 9.05 -16.15 -13.51
C GLU A 118 7.79 -15.99 -12.62
N PRO A 119 6.76 -16.83 -12.79
CA PRO A 119 5.57 -16.76 -11.96
C PRO A 119 5.95 -17.05 -10.51
N CYS A 120 5.53 -16.17 -9.62
CA CYS A 120 5.61 -16.43 -8.19
C CYS A 120 4.49 -17.41 -7.85
N ILE A 121 4.83 -18.57 -7.30
CA ILE A 121 3.82 -19.48 -6.75
C ILE A 121 3.09 -18.70 -5.65
N PRO A 122 1.79 -18.37 -5.81
CA PRO A 122 1.08 -17.73 -4.72
C PRO A 122 1.01 -18.76 -3.59
N PHE A 123 1.63 -18.45 -2.45
CA PHE A 123 1.21 -19.07 -1.19
C PHE A 123 -0.30 -18.94 -1.14
N SER A 124 -0.99 -20.06 -0.91
CA SER A 124 -2.44 -20.22 -0.96
C SER A 124 -3.17 -19.12 -0.18
N CYS A 125 -3.37 -17.98 -0.82
CA CYS A 125 -4.19 -16.91 -0.29
C CYS A 125 -5.60 -17.25 -0.75
N LEU A 126 -6.41 -17.69 0.20
CA LEU A 126 -7.85 -17.65 0.05
C LEU A 126 -8.20 -16.26 -0.47
N THR A 127 -8.85 -16.19 -1.63
CA THR A 127 -9.22 -14.88 -2.19
C THR A 127 -10.11 -14.18 -1.16
N PRO A 128 -10.07 -12.85 -1.01
CA PRO A 128 -10.90 -12.16 -0.02
C PRO A 128 -12.41 -12.46 -0.14
N ASN A 129 -12.83 -12.94 -1.33
CA ASN A 129 -14.20 -13.28 -1.65
C ASN A 129 -14.50 -14.79 -1.61
N THR A 130 -13.55 -15.65 -1.27
CA THR A 130 -13.86 -17.08 -1.06
C THR A 130 -14.71 -17.19 0.19
N SER A 131 -15.94 -17.72 0.03
CA SER A 131 -16.77 -18.08 1.18
C SER A 131 -16.00 -19.08 2.03
N LEU A 132 -16.01 -18.82 3.34
CA LEU A 132 -15.56 -19.81 4.30
C LEU A 132 -16.77 -20.69 4.61
N ASP A 133 -16.92 -21.79 3.87
CA ASP A 133 -18.10 -22.67 3.92
C ASP A 133 -18.40 -23.26 5.32
N ARG A 134 -17.52 -23.06 6.30
CA ARG A 134 -17.63 -23.59 7.68
C ARG A 134 -17.47 -22.55 8.78
N VAL A 135 -17.54 -21.25 8.47
CA VAL A 135 -17.46 -20.21 9.51
C VAL A 135 -18.84 -19.60 9.71
N SER A 136 -19.46 -19.92 10.84
CA SER A 136 -20.66 -19.23 11.32
C SER A 136 -20.24 -18.05 12.19
N PHE A 137 -20.85 -16.90 11.93
CA PHE A 137 -20.74 -15.73 12.78
C PHE A 137 -21.98 -15.65 13.66
N ASN A 138 -21.81 -15.57 14.97
CA ASN A 138 -22.88 -15.23 15.89
C ASN A 138 -22.64 -13.80 16.41
N ASP A 139 -23.32 -12.83 15.81
CA ASP A 139 -23.29 -11.42 16.17
C ASP A 139 -24.52 -11.00 17.00
N GLN A 140 -25.39 -11.95 17.35
CA GLN A 140 -26.63 -11.68 18.07
C GLN A 140 -26.42 -11.70 19.58
N LEU A 141 -26.85 -10.63 20.26
CA LEU A 141 -27.03 -10.65 21.70
C LEU A 141 -28.17 -11.59 22.07
N LEU A 142 -28.05 -12.25 23.23
CA LEU A 142 -29.07 -13.18 23.75
C LEU A 142 -30.42 -12.48 24.00
N SER A 143 -30.41 -11.16 24.17
CA SER A 143 -31.61 -10.32 24.22
C SER A 143 -31.42 -9.05 23.39
N SER A 144 -32.48 -8.65 22.68
CA SER A 144 -32.47 -7.43 21.86
C SER A 144 -32.55 -6.19 22.75
N ALA A 145 -31.61 -5.28 22.56
CA ALA A 145 -31.45 -4.08 23.39
C ALA A 145 -31.46 -2.82 22.51
N PRO A 146 -32.45 -1.91 22.66
CA PRO A 146 -32.48 -0.66 21.91
C PRO A 146 -31.36 0.28 22.39
N LYS A 147 -30.52 0.71 21.45
CA LYS A 147 -29.32 1.53 21.66
C LYS A 147 -29.57 2.88 22.36
N HIS A 148 -30.81 3.36 22.34
CA HIS A 148 -31.20 4.69 22.79
C HIS A 148 -31.72 4.73 24.25
N THR A 149 -31.85 3.57 24.90
CA THR A 149 -32.60 3.45 26.17
C THR A 149 -31.81 2.80 27.31
N GLN A 150 -30.55 2.39 27.09
CA GLN A 150 -29.81 1.58 28.07
C GLN A 150 -28.60 2.30 28.68
N HIS A 151 -28.48 2.15 30.00
CA HIS A 151 -27.28 2.53 30.74
C HIS A 151 -26.09 1.63 30.36
N PRO A 152 -24.83 2.15 30.36
CA PRO A 152 -23.63 1.39 30.00
C PRO A 152 -23.46 0.07 30.76
N GLU A 153 -23.93 0.02 32.01
CA GLU A 153 -23.86 -1.17 32.87
C GLU A 153 -24.71 -2.34 32.35
N MET A 154 -25.88 -2.06 31.76
CA MET A 154 -26.73 -3.08 31.16
C MET A 154 -26.07 -3.70 29.92
N THR A 155 -25.43 -2.89 29.08
CA THR A 155 -24.70 -3.39 27.90
C THR A 155 -23.48 -4.20 28.31
N ARG A 156 -22.80 -3.81 29.39
CA ARG A 156 -21.71 -4.59 29.98
C ARG A 156 -22.21 -5.93 30.51
N GLN A 157 -23.35 -5.97 31.16
CA GLN A 157 -23.93 -7.22 31.67
C GLN A 157 -24.27 -8.20 30.54
N LEU A 158 -24.95 -7.72 29.48
CA LEU A 158 -25.33 -8.54 28.32
C LEU A 158 -24.13 -9.09 27.55
N SER A 159 -23.05 -8.30 27.43
CA SER A 159 -21.81 -8.76 26.81
C SER A 159 -21.10 -9.81 27.65
N LEU A 160 -21.08 -9.66 28.98
CA LEU A 160 -20.54 -10.67 29.90
C LEU A 160 -21.33 -11.99 29.85
N GLU A 161 -22.66 -11.94 29.76
CA GLU A 161 -23.49 -13.14 29.57
C GLU A 161 -23.17 -13.88 28.28
N LEU A 162 -22.94 -13.14 27.18
CA LEU A 162 -22.56 -13.75 25.91
C LEU A 162 -21.16 -14.39 25.98
N ILE A 163 -20.20 -13.72 26.63
CA ILE A 163 -18.85 -14.26 26.87
C ILE A 163 -18.91 -15.53 27.73
N ASN A 164 -19.71 -15.53 28.80
CA ASN A 164 -19.85 -16.68 29.69
C ASN A 164 -20.52 -17.89 29.03
N ASN A 165 -21.28 -17.69 27.95
CA ASN A 165 -21.87 -18.77 27.15
C ASN A 165 -20.92 -19.35 26.10
N ILE A 166 -19.71 -18.80 25.93
CA ILE A 166 -18.70 -19.39 25.06
C ILE A 166 -18.23 -20.71 25.68
N PRO A 167 -18.22 -21.83 24.93
CA PRO A 167 -17.80 -23.11 25.47
C PRO A 167 -16.37 -23.05 26.01
N SER A 168 -16.13 -23.64 27.20
CA SER A 168 -14.80 -23.62 27.85
C SER A 168 -13.66 -24.23 27.00
N GLN A 169 -14.00 -25.11 26.05
CA GLN A 169 -13.06 -25.73 25.10
C GLN A 169 -12.75 -24.86 23.87
N ALA A 170 -13.34 -23.67 23.76
CA ALA A 170 -13.11 -22.78 22.62
C ALA A 170 -11.71 -22.13 22.70
N LEU A 171 -11.05 -22.00 21.54
CA LEU A 171 -9.83 -21.21 21.43
C LEU A 171 -10.17 -19.72 21.49
N VAL A 172 -9.70 -19.02 22.52
CA VAL A 172 -9.90 -17.57 22.68
C VAL A 172 -8.73 -16.82 22.05
N LEU A 173 -9.03 -15.89 21.14
CA LEU A 173 -8.05 -15.06 20.45
C LEU A 173 -8.37 -13.58 20.67
N TYR A 174 -7.44 -12.84 21.28
CA TYR A 174 -7.56 -11.39 21.47
C TYR A 174 -6.88 -10.64 20.32
N THR A 175 -7.60 -9.70 19.69
CA THR A 175 -7.11 -8.94 18.52
C THR A 175 -6.73 -7.50 18.85
N ASP A 176 -7.01 -7.04 20.07
CA ASP A 176 -6.72 -5.69 20.57
C ASP A 176 -5.34 -5.59 21.27
N GLY A 177 -4.59 -6.69 21.30
CA GLY A 177 -3.26 -6.76 21.93
C GLY A 177 -3.31 -6.91 23.45
N SER A 178 -4.49 -7.14 24.04
CA SER A 178 -4.59 -7.55 25.43
C SER A 178 -4.00 -8.96 25.60
N LYS A 179 -3.17 -9.13 26.63
CA LYS A 179 -2.59 -10.44 26.99
C LYS A 179 -3.56 -11.15 27.93
N SER A 180 -3.73 -12.45 27.72
CA SER A 180 -4.19 -13.33 28.79
C SER A 180 -3.12 -13.32 29.89
N ASP A 181 -3.51 -13.00 31.13
CA ASP A 181 -2.70 -13.31 32.31
C ASP A 181 -2.41 -14.82 32.40
#